data_AF-A0A242CFW2-F1
#
_entry.id   AF-A0A242CFW2-F1
#
_cell.length_a   1.000
_cell.length_b   1.000
_cell.length_c   1.000
_cell.angle_alpha   90.00
_cell.angle_beta   90.00
_cell.angle_gamma   90.00
#
_symmetry.space_group_name_H-M   'P 1'
#
loop_
_entity.id
_entity.type
_entity.pdbx_description
1 polymer ?
#
loop_
_entity_poly.entity_id
_entity_poly.type
_entity_poly.pdbx_seq_one_letter_code
_entity_poly.pdbx_strand_id
1 'polypeptide(L)'
;MNPEENLSLTSAQSDLSFNEESWMAIDEFKKRYYDVYFIQIYDQDFIYRIPSIEDFKKLETRFPDIYDLQEAVCREYVLDPVIEDWSENIPAGYVESLAKAIINDAGVWWDGETIKQKLENASTEISSLQILLPLTIKKAFPEYSFEELRSWSLSRQFEYYQYAKWLINVDNPTFTLELVGDK
;
A
#
# COMPACT_ATOMS: atom_id res chain seq x y z
N MET A 1 32.88 25.50 6.36
CA MET A 1 31.68 26.28 6.76
C MET A 1 30.51 25.49 6.20
N ASN A 2 29.77 24.81 7.09
CA ASN A 2 28.85 23.72 6.78
C ASN A 2 27.63 24.18 5.96
N PRO A 3 27.14 23.32 5.04
CA PRO A 3 25.78 23.37 4.51
C PRO A 3 24.94 22.32 5.25
N GLU A 4 24.26 22.70 6.33
CA GLU A 4 23.31 21.82 7.03
C GLU A 4 22.08 22.62 7.47
N GLU A 5 20.91 22.03 7.19
CA GLU A 5 19.69 22.07 8.00
C GLU A 5 18.87 23.38 8.02
N ASN A 6 17.78 23.42 7.25
CA ASN A 6 16.51 22.93 7.78
C ASN A 6 15.41 22.92 6.71
N LEU A 7 14.83 21.75 6.48
CA LEU A 7 13.52 21.58 5.86
C LEU A 7 12.50 22.34 6.72
N SER A 8 11.84 23.32 6.12
CA SER A 8 10.62 23.92 6.66
C SER A 8 9.46 22.93 6.53
N LEU A 9 9.47 21.90 7.38
CA LEU A 9 8.30 21.09 7.73
C LEU A 9 7.56 21.78 8.88
N THR A 10 6.69 22.73 8.58
CA THR A 10 5.61 23.24 9.46
C THR A 10 4.65 24.00 8.54
N SER A 11 3.33 23.93 8.62
CA SER A 11 2.41 23.27 9.52
C SER A 11 1.03 23.41 8.87
N ALA A 12 0.49 22.32 8.32
CA ALA A 12 -0.93 22.22 8.04
C ALA A 12 -1.46 21.02 8.84
N GLN A 13 -1.24 21.07 10.15
CA GLN A 13 -2.12 20.37 11.09
C GLN A 13 -3.43 21.17 11.08
N SER A 14 -4.35 20.78 10.20
CA SER A 14 -5.75 21.11 10.41
C SER A 14 -6.20 20.33 11.62
N ASP A 15 -6.65 21.04 12.65
CA ASP A 15 -7.31 20.52 13.83
C ASP A 15 -8.54 19.68 13.42
N LEU A 16 -8.30 18.42 13.11
CA LEU A 16 -9.32 17.40 12.95
C LEU A 16 -9.73 17.00 14.37
N SER A 17 -10.91 17.44 14.81
CA SER A 17 -11.56 16.93 16.01
C SER A 17 -12.05 15.50 15.73
N PHE A 18 -11.11 14.59 15.57
CA PHE A 18 -11.35 13.16 15.42
C PHE A 18 -11.79 12.63 16.78
N ASN A 19 -12.98 12.05 16.86
CA ASN A 19 -13.42 11.44 18.12
C ASN A 19 -12.65 10.10 18.34
N GLU A 20 -12.48 9.69 19.60
CA GLU A 20 -11.80 8.43 19.94
C GLU A 20 -12.52 7.20 19.38
N GLU A 21 -13.84 7.30 19.14
CA GLU A 21 -14.67 6.22 18.60
C GLU A 21 -14.29 5.87 17.14
N SER A 22 -14.00 6.87 16.32
CA SER A 22 -13.55 6.69 14.92
C SER A 22 -12.19 6.01 14.85
N TRP A 23 -11.28 6.27 15.80
CA TRP A 23 -9.98 5.57 15.85
C TRP A 23 -10.11 4.09 16.22
N MET A 24 -11.03 3.75 17.14
CA MET A 24 -11.29 2.36 17.50
C MET A 24 -11.91 1.57 16.34
N ALA A 25 -12.81 2.19 15.58
CA ALA A 25 -13.41 1.58 14.40
C ALA A 25 -12.37 1.27 13.31
N ILE A 26 -11.43 2.20 13.06
CA ILE A 26 -10.36 2.00 12.06
C ILE A 26 -9.48 0.79 12.42
N ASP A 27 -9.08 0.63 13.69
CA ASP A 27 -8.24 -0.49 14.12
C ASP A 27 -8.96 -1.84 14.01
N GLU A 28 -10.28 -1.87 14.22
CA GLU A 28 -11.08 -3.06 13.98
C GLU A 28 -11.18 -3.37 12.48
N PHE A 29 -11.46 -2.37 11.66
CA PHE A 29 -11.52 -2.54 10.21
C PHE A 29 -10.19 -2.99 9.63
N LYS A 30 -9.06 -2.47 10.12
CA LYS A 30 -7.71 -2.89 9.68
C LYS A 30 -7.37 -4.34 9.98
N LYS A 31 -8.00 -4.95 11.00
CA LYS A 31 -7.84 -6.40 11.26
C LYS A 31 -8.56 -7.25 10.23
N ARG A 32 -9.62 -6.72 9.61
CA ARG A 32 -10.48 -7.43 8.67
C ARG A 32 -10.18 -7.11 7.21
N TYR A 33 -9.73 -5.89 6.95
CA TYR A 33 -9.41 -5.34 5.64
C TYR A 33 -7.99 -4.80 5.69
N TYR A 34 -7.15 -5.21 4.73
CA TYR A 34 -5.73 -4.85 4.73
C TYR A 34 -5.54 -3.33 4.56
N ASP A 35 -6.28 -2.74 3.61
CA ASP A 35 -6.23 -1.32 3.31
C ASP A 35 -7.55 -0.65 3.69
N VAL A 36 -7.47 0.23 4.68
CA VAL A 36 -8.60 1.06 5.16
C VAL A 36 -8.18 2.52 5.08
N TYR A 37 -9.05 3.33 4.51
CA TYR A 37 -8.83 4.73 4.22
C TYR A 37 -9.85 5.58 4.95
N PHE A 38 -9.50 6.85 5.11
CA PHE A 38 -10.33 7.86 5.76
C PHE A 38 -10.41 9.09 4.86
N ILE A 39 -11.60 9.64 4.71
CA ILE A 39 -11.81 10.93 4.06
C ILE A 39 -12.91 11.70 4.79
N GLN A 40 -12.67 12.99 5.00
CA GLN A 40 -13.71 13.92 5.41
C GLN A 40 -14.26 14.60 4.15
N ILE A 41 -15.57 14.47 3.92
CA ILE A 41 -16.26 15.13 2.81
C ILE A 41 -17.29 16.07 3.41
N TYR A 42 -17.06 17.37 3.23
CA TYR A 42 -17.76 18.45 3.93
C TYR A 42 -17.64 18.29 5.46
N ASP A 43 -18.74 18.04 6.16
CA ASP A 43 -18.79 17.90 7.62
C ASP A 43 -18.99 16.44 8.07
N GLN A 44 -18.86 15.48 7.16
CA GLN A 44 -19.03 14.05 7.44
C GLN A 44 -17.73 13.28 7.18
N ASP A 45 -17.41 12.45 8.15
CA ASP A 45 -16.30 11.51 8.10
C ASP A 45 -16.74 10.21 7.46
N PHE A 46 -15.90 9.67 6.58
CA PHE A 46 -16.09 8.39 5.92
C PHE A 46 -14.88 7.49 6.09
N ILE A 47 -15.13 6.24 6.46
CA ILE A 47 -14.15 5.16 6.45
C ILE A 47 -14.52 4.24 5.29
N TYR A 48 -13.55 3.88 4.45
CA TYR A 48 -13.78 3.01 3.31
C TYR A 48 -12.60 2.05 3.07
N ARG A 49 -12.87 0.98 2.35
CA ARG A 49 -11.86 0.10 1.75
C ARG A 49 -11.83 0.33 0.24
N ILE A 50 -10.81 -0.13 -0.46
CA ILE A 50 -10.72 -0.02 -1.92
C ILE A 50 -11.12 -1.33 -2.62
N PRO A 51 -11.75 -1.26 -3.81
CA PRO A 51 -11.93 -2.42 -4.68
C PRO A 51 -10.59 -2.96 -5.20
N SER A 52 -10.55 -4.26 -5.47
CA SER A 52 -9.54 -4.78 -6.39
C SER A 52 -9.86 -4.34 -7.83
N ILE A 53 -8.84 -4.30 -8.70
CA ILE A 53 -9.04 -3.99 -10.13
C ILE A 53 -10.06 -4.95 -10.78
N GLU A 54 -10.05 -6.22 -10.36
CA GLU A 54 -10.98 -7.22 -10.89
C GLU A 54 -12.42 -6.96 -10.43
N ASP A 55 -12.62 -6.68 -9.13
CA ASP A 55 -13.95 -6.44 -8.58
C ASP A 55 -14.55 -5.15 -9.12
N PHE A 56 -13.73 -4.10 -9.30
CA PHE A 56 -14.19 -2.87 -9.94
C PHE A 56 -14.66 -3.10 -11.38
N LYS A 57 -13.92 -3.88 -12.18
CA LYS A 57 -14.34 -4.20 -13.56
C LYS A 57 -15.66 -4.97 -13.62
N LYS A 58 -15.90 -5.85 -12.64
CA LYS A 58 -17.20 -6.55 -12.52
C LYS A 58 -18.33 -5.57 -12.22
N LEU A 59 -18.07 -4.59 -11.35
CA LEU A 59 -19.02 -3.51 -11.03
C LEU A 59 -19.31 -2.64 -12.24
N GLU A 60 -18.28 -2.15 -12.93
CA GLU A 60 -18.41 -1.33 -14.14
C GLU A 60 -19.19 -2.04 -15.25
N THR A 61 -19.00 -3.36 -15.39
CA THR A 61 -19.78 -4.17 -16.34
C THR A 61 -21.24 -4.31 -15.92
N ARG A 62 -21.52 -4.39 -14.61
CA ARG A 62 -22.87 -4.54 -14.06
C ARG A 62 -23.66 -3.23 -14.06
N PHE A 63 -22.98 -2.11 -13.84
CA PHE A 63 -23.54 -0.77 -13.74
C PHE A 63 -22.87 0.14 -14.80
N PRO A 64 -23.35 0.12 -16.05
CA PRO A 64 -22.74 0.90 -17.13
C PRO A 64 -23.04 2.40 -17.06
N ASP A 65 -24.08 2.79 -16.31
CA ASP A 65 -24.35 4.19 -16.00
C ASP A 65 -23.43 4.67 -14.88
N ILE A 66 -22.86 5.86 -15.05
CA ILE A 66 -21.86 6.40 -14.10
C ILE A 66 -22.47 6.71 -12.74
N TYR A 67 -23.72 7.14 -12.67
CA TYR A 67 -24.38 7.45 -11.39
C TYR A 67 -24.68 6.16 -10.63
N ASP A 68 -25.24 5.16 -11.31
CA ASP A 68 -25.48 3.82 -10.72
C ASP A 68 -24.17 3.16 -10.25
N LEU A 69 -23.08 3.34 -11.01
CA LEU A 69 -21.75 2.84 -10.64
C LEU A 69 -21.23 3.54 -9.38
N GLN A 70 -21.33 4.86 -9.30
CA GLN A 70 -20.87 5.63 -8.14
C GLN A 70 -21.64 5.24 -6.86
N GLU A 71 -22.96 5.06 -6.96
CA GLU A 71 -23.78 4.55 -5.85
C GLU A 71 -23.36 3.13 -5.45
N ALA A 72 -23.15 2.25 -6.43
CA ALA A 72 -22.71 0.88 -6.17
C ALA A 72 -21.33 0.84 -5.48
N VAL A 73 -20.40 1.70 -5.89
CA VAL A 73 -19.08 1.84 -5.26
C VAL A 73 -19.23 2.27 -3.81
N CYS A 74 -19.99 3.33 -3.54
CA CYS A 74 -20.18 3.80 -2.16
C CYS A 74 -20.82 2.70 -1.29
N ARG A 75 -21.86 2.03 -1.79
CA ARG A 75 -22.55 0.95 -1.09
C ARG A 75 -21.65 -0.25 -0.74
N GLU A 76 -20.72 -0.63 -1.60
CA GLU A 76 -19.91 -1.84 -1.40
C GLU A 76 -18.60 -1.61 -0.63
N TYR A 77 -18.12 -0.36 -0.61
CA TYR A 77 -16.77 -0.04 -0.15
C TYR A 77 -16.71 0.96 1.01
N VAL A 78 -17.78 1.69 1.29
CA VAL A 78 -17.90 2.49 2.52
C VAL A 78 -18.19 1.55 3.69
N LEU A 79 -17.40 1.68 4.74
CA LEU A 79 -17.49 0.91 5.97
C LEU A 79 -18.21 1.68 7.07
N ASP A 80 -18.01 2.99 7.11
CA ASP A 80 -18.63 3.89 8.08
C ASP A 80 -18.81 5.30 7.49
N PRO A 81 -19.94 5.99 7.73
CA PRO A 81 -21.18 5.45 8.30
C PRO A 81 -21.80 4.36 7.41
N VAL A 82 -22.46 3.39 8.04
CA VAL A 82 -23.27 2.41 7.31
C VAL A 82 -24.52 3.11 6.79
N ILE A 83 -24.55 3.34 5.49
CA ILE A 83 -25.70 3.94 4.80
C ILE A 83 -26.38 2.83 3.98
N GLU A 84 -27.64 2.53 4.32
CA GLU A 84 -28.42 1.47 3.67
C GLU A 84 -28.91 1.87 2.27
N ASP A 85 -29.24 3.14 2.09
CA ASP A 85 -29.76 3.68 0.84
C ASP A 85 -28.89 4.84 0.35
N TRP A 86 -28.19 4.62 -0.76
CA TRP A 86 -27.34 5.62 -1.40
C TRP A 86 -28.08 6.46 -2.45
N SER A 87 -29.35 6.14 -2.73
CA SER A 87 -30.18 6.80 -3.73
C SER A 87 -31.12 7.86 -3.14
N GLU A 88 -31.42 7.79 -1.84
CA GLU A 88 -32.31 8.71 -1.15
C GLU A 88 -31.64 9.40 0.06
N ASN A 89 -31.91 10.70 0.24
CA ASN A 89 -31.46 11.51 1.39
C ASN A 89 -29.95 11.73 1.55
N ILE A 90 -29.13 11.42 0.55
CA ILE A 90 -27.72 11.83 0.53
C ILE A 90 -27.59 13.24 -0.08
N PRO A 91 -26.88 14.18 0.58
CA PRO A 91 -26.67 15.49 0.00
C PRO A 91 -25.94 15.40 -1.35
N ALA A 92 -26.36 16.22 -2.30
CA ALA A 92 -25.77 16.23 -3.63
C ALA A 92 -24.24 16.42 -3.58
N GLY A 93 -23.52 15.65 -4.39
CA GLY A 93 -22.06 15.70 -4.49
C GLY A 93 -21.30 14.78 -3.52
N TYR A 94 -21.93 14.23 -2.49
CA TYR A 94 -21.28 13.27 -1.58
C TYR A 94 -20.93 11.96 -2.30
N VAL A 95 -21.92 11.34 -2.96
CA VAL A 95 -21.74 10.07 -3.69
C VAL A 95 -20.66 10.20 -4.77
N GLU A 96 -20.73 11.26 -5.57
CA GLU A 96 -19.74 11.53 -6.61
C GLU A 96 -18.32 11.71 -6.02
N SER A 97 -18.19 12.55 -4.98
CA SER A 97 -16.90 12.85 -4.35
C SER A 97 -16.28 11.61 -3.71
N LEU A 98 -17.09 10.82 -3.00
CA LEU A 98 -16.66 9.63 -2.29
C LEU A 98 -16.29 8.51 -3.26
N ALA A 99 -17.14 8.22 -4.24
CA ALA A 99 -16.84 7.24 -5.27
C ALA A 99 -15.56 7.61 -6.04
N LYS A 100 -15.38 8.88 -6.39
CA LYS A 100 -14.17 9.35 -7.07
C LYS A 100 -12.92 9.16 -6.20
N ALA A 101 -13.00 9.44 -4.90
CA ALA A 101 -11.90 9.18 -3.97
C ALA A 101 -11.56 7.69 -3.92
N ILE A 102 -12.55 6.82 -3.70
CA ILE A 102 -12.38 5.36 -3.64
C ILE A 102 -11.73 4.83 -4.93
N ILE A 103 -12.24 5.24 -6.10
CA ILE A 103 -11.75 4.76 -7.40
C ILE A 103 -10.33 5.25 -7.68
N ASN A 104 -10.05 6.50 -7.32
CA ASN A 104 -8.72 7.06 -7.47
C ASN A 104 -7.70 6.36 -6.56
N ASP A 105 -8.06 6.07 -5.31
CA ASP A 105 -7.16 5.37 -4.38
C ASP A 105 -6.96 3.91 -4.76
N ALA A 106 -7.98 3.28 -5.37
CA ALA A 106 -7.87 1.95 -5.96
C ALA A 106 -6.98 1.90 -7.23
N GLY A 107 -6.66 3.06 -7.81
CA GLY A 107 -5.81 3.19 -8.99
C GLY A 107 -6.38 2.62 -10.29
N VAL A 108 -7.68 2.35 -10.35
CA VAL A 108 -8.31 1.66 -11.49
C VAL A 108 -8.39 2.55 -12.73
N TRP A 109 -8.43 3.86 -12.54
CA TRP A 109 -8.48 4.86 -13.63
C TRP A 109 -7.19 5.68 -13.75
N TRP A 110 -6.09 5.24 -13.14
CA TRP A 110 -4.81 5.92 -13.32
C TRP A 110 -4.35 5.80 -14.77
N ASP A 111 -3.95 6.93 -15.34
CA ASP A 111 -3.28 6.93 -16.63
C ASP A 111 -1.84 6.42 -16.51
N GLY A 112 -1.23 6.12 -17.64
CA GLY A 112 0.13 5.57 -17.67
C GLY A 112 1.17 6.49 -17.02
N GLU A 113 0.93 7.80 -16.99
CA GLU A 113 1.81 8.77 -16.36
C GLU A 113 1.68 8.75 -14.83
N THR A 114 0.45 8.72 -14.31
CA THR A 114 0.18 8.58 -12.88
C THR A 114 0.76 7.27 -12.33
N ILE A 115 0.60 6.16 -13.06
CA ILE A 115 1.18 4.87 -12.69
C ILE A 115 2.71 4.97 -12.59
N LYS A 116 3.36 5.61 -13.58
CA LYS A 116 4.82 5.79 -13.56
C LYS A 116 5.26 6.62 -12.36
N GLN A 117 4.61 7.75 -12.10
CA GLN A 117 4.95 8.61 -10.96
C GLN A 117 4.77 7.88 -9.62
N LYS A 118 3.67 7.12 -9.47
CA LYS A 118 3.45 6.28 -8.27
C LYS A 118 4.51 5.19 -8.14
N LEU A 119 4.92 4.57 -9.24
CA LEU A 119 5.97 3.57 -9.25
C LEU A 119 7.36 4.15 -8.94
N GLU A 120 7.67 5.35 -9.45
CA GLU A 120 8.92 6.05 -9.15
C GLU A 120 9.04 6.42 -7.67
N ASN A 121 7.94 6.90 -7.07
CA ASN A 121 7.86 7.13 -5.63
C ASN A 121 8.04 5.83 -4.83
N ALA A 122 7.39 4.74 -5.24
CA ALA A 122 7.58 3.43 -4.61
C ALA A 122 9.03 2.92 -4.77
N SER A 123 9.68 3.18 -5.91
CA SER A 123 11.07 2.81 -6.17
C SER A 123 12.06 3.53 -5.27
N THR A 124 11.77 4.79 -4.92
CA THR A 124 12.59 5.54 -3.95
C THR A 124 12.50 4.91 -2.55
N GLU A 125 11.34 4.36 -2.16
CA GLU A 125 11.18 3.62 -0.91
C GLU A 125 11.88 2.24 -0.92
N ILE A 126 11.86 1.54 -2.07
CA ILE A 126 12.56 0.25 -2.26
C ILE A 126 14.07 0.38 -2.00
N SER A 127 14.65 1.57 -2.17
CA SER A 127 16.07 1.81 -1.87
C SER A 127 16.42 1.67 -0.38
N SER A 128 15.42 1.54 0.50
CA SER A 128 15.64 1.28 1.92
C SER A 128 16.18 -0.13 2.16
N LEU A 129 17.21 -0.24 3.01
CA LEU A 129 17.81 -1.54 3.39
C LEU A 129 16.76 -2.49 3.97
N GLN A 130 15.73 -1.98 4.65
CA GLN A 130 14.66 -2.79 5.25
C GLN A 130 13.81 -3.53 4.21
N ILE A 131 13.74 -3.03 2.98
CA ILE A 131 13.04 -3.68 1.87
C ILE A 131 14.00 -4.56 1.07
N LEU A 132 15.22 -4.09 0.81
CA LEU A 132 16.22 -4.81 0.01
C LEU A 132 16.70 -6.11 0.66
N LEU A 133 16.85 -6.15 1.99
CA LEU A 133 17.33 -7.34 2.69
C LEU A 133 16.38 -8.53 2.50
N PRO A 134 15.07 -8.45 2.86
CA PRO A 134 14.14 -9.56 2.61
C PRO A 134 14.05 -9.97 1.15
N LEU A 135 14.06 -9.02 0.21
CA LEU A 135 14.00 -9.32 -1.23
C LEU A 135 15.20 -10.14 -1.71
N THR A 136 16.40 -9.77 -1.28
CA THR A 136 17.63 -10.47 -1.68
C THR A 136 17.70 -11.85 -1.04
N ILE A 137 17.33 -11.97 0.24
CA ILE A 137 17.30 -13.25 0.96
C ILE A 137 16.27 -14.19 0.31
N LYS A 138 15.05 -13.71 0.04
CA LYS A 138 13.98 -14.49 -0.61
C LYS A 138 14.39 -15.05 -1.96
N LYS A 139 15.20 -14.30 -2.72
CA LYS A 139 15.74 -14.75 -4.01
C LYS A 139 16.68 -15.95 -3.86
N ALA A 140 17.52 -15.97 -2.82
CA ALA A 140 18.46 -17.07 -2.56
C ALA A 140 17.82 -18.23 -1.76
N PHE A 141 16.82 -17.93 -0.93
CA PHE A 141 16.14 -18.86 -0.03
C PHE A 141 14.61 -18.76 -0.22
N PRO A 142 14.06 -19.38 -1.28
CA PRO A 142 12.63 -19.26 -1.62
C PRO A 142 11.69 -19.86 -0.59
N GLU A 143 12.18 -20.71 0.33
CA GLU A 143 11.41 -21.38 1.37
C GLU A 143 10.84 -20.42 2.43
N TYR A 144 11.49 -19.29 2.71
CA TYR A 144 11.02 -18.33 3.72
C TYR A 144 9.98 -17.37 3.14
N SER A 145 8.88 -17.12 3.85
CA SER A 145 7.88 -16.11 3.44
C SER A 145 8.39 -14.68 3.66
N PHE A 146 7.79 -13.67 3.01
CA PHE A 146 8.19 -12.28 3.25
C PHE A 146 7.83 -11.82 4.67
N GLU A 147 6.70 -12.29 5.19
CA GLU A 147 6.22 -12.05 6.55
C GLU A 147 7.23 -12.58 7.57
N GLU A 148 7.73 -13.80 7.35
CA GLU A 148 8.76 -14.40 8.18
C GLU A 148 10.07 -13.61 8.10
N LEU A 149 10.55 -13.27 6.90
CA LEU A 149 11.79 -12.51 6.73
C LEU A 149 11.72 -11.12 7.38
N ARG A 150 10.57 -10.44 7.28
CA ARG A 150 10.36 -9.13 7.94
C ARG A 150 10.28 -9.23 9.45
N SER A 151 9.88 -10.38 9.99
CA SER A 151 9.87 -10.64 11.44
C SER A 151 11.26 -10.87 12.04
N TRP A 152 12.28 -11.15 11.20
CA TRP A 152 13.64 -11.37 11.68
C TRP A 152 14.29 -10.07 12.16
N SER A 153 15.10 -10.18 13.21
CA SER A 153 15.99 -9.08 13.62
C SER A 153 16.92 -8.65 12.48
N LEU A 154 17.29 -7.37 12.43
CA LEU A 154 18.21 -6.84 11.42
C LEU A 154 19.54 -7.59 11.38
N SER A 155 20.09 -7.98 12.54
CA SER A 155 21.33 -8.76 12.62
C SER A 155 21.23 -10.08 11.85
N ARG A 156 20.11 -10.80 12.02
CA ARG A 156 19.85 -12.05 11.30
C ARG A 156 19.65 -11.82 9.80
N GLN A 157 18.94 -10.74 9.44
CA GLN A 157 18.77 -10.38 8.03
C GLN A 157 20.13 -10.05 7.38
N PHE A 158 21.05 -9.35 8.06
CA PHE A 158 22.39 -9.09 7.51
C PHE A 158 23.21 -10.35 7.29
N GLU A 159 23.17 -11.29 8.23
CA GLU A 159 23.86 -12.57 8.10
C GLU A 159 23.36 -13.34 6.86
N TYR A 160 22.05 -13.53 6.76
CA TYR A 160 21.44 -14.22 5.62
C TYR A 160 21.61 -13.48 4.30
N TYR A 161 21.65 -12.15 4.33
CA TYR A 161 21.95 -11.35 3.15
C TYR A 161 23.36 -11.64 2.62
N GLN A 162 24.36 -11.82 3.49
CA GLN A 162 25.71 -12.18 3.06
C GLN A 162 25.74 -13.57 2.43
N TYR A 163 25.01 -14.55 3.00
CA TYR A 163 24.84 -15.87 2.38
C TYR A 163 24.13 -15.80 1.03
N ALA A 164 23.05 -15.01 0.95
CA ALA A 164 22.29 -14.81 -0.27
C ALA A 164 23.15 -14.17 -1.37
N LYS A 165 23.95 -13.15 -1.04
CA LYS A 165 24.91 -12.55 -1.97
C LYS A 165 25.92 -13.55 -2.49
N TRP A 166 26.44 -14.41 -1.61
CA TRP A 166 27.37 -15.45 -2.03
C TRP A 166 26.69 -16.43 -2.98
N LEU A 167 25.53 -16.99 -2.62
CA LEU A 167 24.78 -17.92 -3.46
C LEU A 167 24.41 -17.33 -4.82
N ILE A 168 23.84 -16.12 -4.84
CA ILE A 168 23.43 -15.44 -6.08
C ILE A 168 24.64 -15.14 -6.98
N ASN A 169 25.81 -14.82 -6.42
CA ASN A 169 27.02 -14.57 -7.19
C ASN A 169 27.74 -15.87 -7.61
N VAL A 170 27.52 -16.98 -6.90
CA VAL A 170 28.11 -18.29 -7.18
C VAL A 170 27.39 -19.02 -8.32
N ASP A 171 26.21 -18.57 -8.75
CA ASP A 171 25.58 -19.04 -10.01
C ASP A 171 26.39 -18.68 -11.28
N ASN A 172 27.60 -18.09 -11.14
CA ASN A 172 28.64 -18.06 -12.17
C ASN A 172 30.00 -18.53 -11.61
N PRO A 173 30.18 -19.83 -11.33
CA PRO A 173 31.37 -20.30 -10.65
C PRO A 173 32.44 -20.74 -11.64
N THR A 174 33.43 -19.88 -11.89
CA THR A 174 34.76 -20.37 -12.29
C THR A 174 35.48 -20.85 -11.03
N PHE A 175 35.17 -22.06 -10.57
CA PHE A 175 35.95 -22.72 -9.53
C PHE A 175 37.21 -23.35 -10.16
N THR A 176 38.35 -22.69 -10.03
CA THR A 176 39.65 -23.39 -10.07
C THR A 176 39.95 -23.88 -8.65
N LEU A 177 39.71 -25.17 -8.43
CA LEU A 177 40.29 -25.87 -7.28
C LEU A 177 41.79 -26.04 -7.53
N GLU A 178 42.60 -25.12 -7.01
CA GLU A 178 44.00 -25.45 -6.78
C GLU A 178 44.06 -26.39 -5.58
N LEU A 179 44.16 -27.68 -5.88
CA LEU A 179 44.50 -28.70 -4.91
C LEU A 179 45.82 -28.31 -4.25
N VAL A 180 45.74 -27.86 -3.00
CA VAL A 180 46.91 -27.66 -2.15
C VAL A 180 47.56 -29.01 -1.96
N GLY A 181 48.81 -29.10 -2.41
CA GLY A 181 49.50 -30.34 -2.71
C GLY A 181 49.72 -31.28 -1.52
N ASP A 182 49.58 -32.57 -1.81
CA ASP A 182 50.21 -33.63 -1.05
C ASP A 182 51.74 -33.53 -1.24
N LYS A 183 52.45 -33.36 -0.12
CA LYS A 183 53.88 -33.61 0.00
C LYS A 183 54.09 -34.95 0.69
#